data_AF-A0A833ALQ0-F1
#
_entry.id   AF-A0A833ALQ0-F1
#
_cell.length_a   1.000
_cell.length_b   1.000
_cell.length_c   1.000
_cell.angle_alpha   90.00
_cell.angle_beta   90.00
_cell.angle_gamma   90.00
#
_symmetry.space_group_name_H-M   'P 1'
#
loop_
_entity.id
_entity.type
_entity.pdbx_description
1 polymer ?
#
loop_
_entity_poly.entity_id
_entity_poly.type
_entity_poly.pdbx_seq_one_letter_code
_entity_poly.pdbx_strand_id
1 'polypeptide(L)' 'MDKITKVAAAQLTPVFLDKEKTVQKACEAIAEAGATGSKLIVFPEAFIAG' A
#
# COMPACT_ATOMS: atom_id res chain seq x y z
N MET A 1 -6.42 23.61 -6.70
CA MET A 1 -6.19 22.38 -5.90
C MET A 1 -7.52 21.75 -5.56
N ASP A 2 -7.64 20.44 -5.70
CA ASP A 2 -8.77 19.69 -5.18
C ASP A 2 -8.86 19.91 -3.66
N LYS A 3 -10.02 20.37 -3.16
CA LYS A 3 -10.20 20.70 -1.74
C LYS A 3 -10.23 19.46 -0.85
N ILE A 4 -10.43 18.27 -1.43
CA ILE A 4 -10.51 16.98 -0.72
C ILE A 4 -9.47 16.04 -1.33
N THR A 5 -8.54 15.56 -0.49
CA THR A 5 -7.55 14.54 -0.88
C THR A 5 -8.01 13.19 -0.37
N LYS A 6 -8.31 12.27 -1.29
CA LYS A 6 -8.62 10.89 -0.95
C LYS A 6 -7.34 10.14 -0.60
N VAL A 7 -7.33 9.47 0.54
CA VAL A 7 -6.18 8.72 1.06
C VAL A 7 -6.62 7.29 1.38
N ALA A 8 -5.68 6.35 1.28
CA ALA A 8 -5.87 4.94 1.59
C ALA A 8 -4.92 4.51 2.73
N ALA A 9 -5.40 3.66 3.63
CA ALA A 9 -4.60 3.01 4.65
C ALA A 9 -4.58 1.50 4.38
N ALA A 10 -3.41 0.95 4.10
CA ALA A 10 -3.26 -0.46 3.75
C ALA A 10 -3.17 -1.31 5.02
N GLN A 11 -4.25 -2.00 5.37
CA GLN A 11 -4.25 -3.01 6.42
C GLN A 11 -3.83 -4.37 5.83
N LEU A 12 -2.53 -4.53 5.61
CA LEU A 12 -1.96 -5.73 4.98
C LEU A 12 -0.87 -6.33 5.86
N THR A 13 -0.69 -7.65 5.75
CA THR A 13 0.44 -8.38 6.37
C THR A 13 1.52 -8.70 5.34
N PRO A 14 2.81 -8.67 5.72
CA PRO A 14 3.89 -9.12 4.85
C PRO A 14 3.79 -10.62 4.57
N VAL A 15 4.48 -11.06 3.51
CA VAL A 15 4.67 -12.49 3.25
C VAL A 15 5.88 -12.96 4.06
N PHE A 16 5.66 -13.99 4.89
CA PHE A 16 6.65 -14.45 5.85
C PHE A 16 7.98 -14.83 5.19
N LEU A 17 9.06 -14.15 5.61
CA LEU A 17 10.42 -14.31 5.10
C LEU A 17 10.56 -14.22 3.56
N ASP A 18 9.64 -13.52 2.89
CA ASP A 18 9.64 -13.38 1.44
C ASP A 18 9.47 -11.90 1.06
N LYS A 19 10.62 -11.23 0.90
CA LYS A 19 10.68 -9.82 0.54
C LYS A 19 10.07 -9.57 -0.84
N GLU A 20 10.35 -10.41 -1.83
CA GLU A 20 9.90 -10.20 -3.20
C GLU A 20 8.38 -10.28 -3.30
N LYS A 21 7.77 -11.31 -2.68
CA LYS A 21 6.31 -11.42 -2.63
C LYS A 21 5.68 -10.29 -1.82
N THR A 22 6.35 -9.82 -0.78
CA THR A 22 5.86 -8.67 0.01
C THR A 22 5.88 -7.37 -0.77
N VAL A 23 6.94 -7.13 -1.56
CA VAL A 23 7.02 -5.98 -2.50
C VAL A 23 5.93 -6.08 -3.56
N GLN A 24 5.72 -7.26 -4.13
CA GLN A 24 4.64 -7.46 -5.11
C GLN A 24 3.28 -7.10 -4.51
N LYS A 25 2.98 -7.57 -3.30
CA LYS A 25 1.74 -7.26 -2.56
C LYS A 25 1.60 -5.76 -2.29
N ALA A 26 2.69 -5.05 -1.99
CA ALA A 26 2.69 -3.60 -1.83
C ALA A 26 2.32 -2.90 -3.16
N CYS A 27 2.91 -3.33 -4.28
CA CYS A 27 2.62 -2.78 -5.60
C CYS A 27 1.15 -3.00 -6.01
N GLU A 28 0.60 -4.19 -5.77
CA GLU A 28 -0.80 -4.51 -6.02
C GLU A 28 -1.73 -3.59 -5.21
N ALA A 29 -1.44 -3.37 -3.93
CA ALA A 29 -2.22 -2.48 -3.08
C ALA A 29 -2.15 -1.01 -3.52
N ILE A 30 -0.98 -0.54 -3.98
CA ILE A 30 -0.82 0.81 -4.56
C ILE A 30 -1.69 0.94 -5.80
N ALA A 31 -1.69 -0.06 -6.69
CA ALA A 31 -2.50 -0.05 -7.90
C ALA A 31 -4.00 -0.01 -7.58
N GLU A 32 -4.45 -0.80 -6.61
CA GLU A 32 -5.84 -0.80 -6.13
C GLU A 32 -6.24 0.58 -5.55
N ALA A 33 -5.42 1.14 -4.66
CA ALA A 33 -5.67 2.47 -4.10
C ALA A 33 -5.72 3.55 -5.20
N GLY A 34 -4.84 3.49 -6.19
CA GLY A 34 -4.85 4.36 -7.36
C GLY A 34 -6.14 4.23 -8.18
N ALA A 35 -6.64 3.02 -8.39
CA ALA A 35 -7.90 2.77 -9.09
C ALA A 35 -9.11 3.37 -8.37
N THR A 36 -9.06 3.49 -7.04
CA THR A 36 -10.11 4.19 -6.25
C THR A 36 -9.98 5.72 -6.27
N GLY A 37 -8.96 6.28 -6.92
CA GLY A 37 -8.68 7.73 -6.95
C GLY A 37 -7.97 8.25 -5.70
N SER A 38 -7.36 7.37 -4.90
CA SER A 38 -6.55 7.79 -3.75
C SER A 38 -5.24 8.40 -4.23
N LYS A 39 -4.85 9.54 -3.65
CA LYS A 39 -3.60 10.26 -3.99
C LYS A 39 -2.46 9.97 -3.02
N LEU A 40 -2.75 9.25 -1.94
CA LEU A 40 -1.78 8.76 -0.96
C LEU A 40 -2.24 7.41 -0.44
N ILE A 41 -1.30 6.49 -0.26
CA ILE A 41 -1.49 5.22 0.44
C ILE A 41 -0.39 5.07 1.50
N VAL A 42 -0.76 4.61 2.69
CA VAL A 42 0.18 4.33 3.79
C VAL A 42 0.19 2.85 4.13
N PHE A 43 1.36 2.33 4.49
CA PHE A 43 1.58 0.93 4.87
C PHE A 43 1.96 0.83 6.35
N PRO A 44 1.82 -0.36 6.97
CA PRO A 44 2.34 -0.62 8.32
C PRO A 44 3.85 -0.38 8.41
N GLU A 45 4.34 -0.13 9.62
CA GLU A 45 5.78 -0.03 9.89
C GLU A 45 6.50 -1.31 9.45
N ALA A 46 7.70 -1.14 8.90
CA ALA A 46 8.56 -2.24 8.43
C ALA A 46 7.90 -3.22 7.42
N PHE A 47 6.79 -2.84 6.75
CA PHE A 47 6.00 -3.75 5.91
C PHE A 47 6.81 -4.57 4.90
N ILE A 48 7.88 -4.03 4.29
CA ILE A 48 8.69 -4.77 3.30
C ILE A 48 9.74 -5.69 3.97
N ALA A 49 10.29 -5.27 5.11
CA ALA A 49 11.37 -6.00 5.77
C ALA A 49 10.85 -7.09 6.72
N GLY A 50 9.60 -6.97 7.18
CA GLY A 50 9.09 -7.69 8.34
C GLY A 50 9.49 -6.98 9.63
#